data_AF-A0A354ID79-F1
#
_entry.id   AF-A0A354ID79-F1
#
_cell.length_a   1.000
_cell.length_b   1.000
_cell.length_c   1.000
_cell.angle_alpha   90.00
_cell.angle_beta   90.00
_cell.angle_gamma   90.00
#
_symmetry.space_group_name_H-M   'P 1'
#
loop_
_entity.id
_entity.type
_entity.pdbx_description
1 polymer ?
#
loop_
_entity_poly.entity_id
_entity_poly.type
_entity_poly.pdbx_seq_one_letter_code
_entity_poly.pdbx_strand_id
1 'polypeptide(L)'
;GERTADQKDLNVIMLNTVQTSVGSDEILKSTNAFELQDKSSSETVLYTAKEDMKIKGTSAVVTKITVEATEVNNYVKVYFTNPAETDDDGLTFRFKDNRDAEEWNGGGGYVEELGDGKYCQHLTYDARKLPKKCIIEAFNCWEKNIYGQFEISMAK
;
A
#
# COMPACT_ATOMS: atom_id res chain seq x y z
N GLY A 1 5.23 15.27 -17.37
CA GLY A 1 4.46 14.42 -18.30
C GLY A 1 3.58 13.53 -17.46
N GLU A 2 2.29 13.41 -17.81
CA GLU A 2 1.42 12.41 -17.21
C GLU A 2 1.98 11.02 -17.50
N ARG A 3 2.22 10.25 -16.44
CA ARG A 3 2.58 8.84 -16.53
C ARG A 3 1.30 8.06 -16.80
N THR A 4 1.29 7.21 -17.81
CA THR A 4 0.24 6.20 -17.98
C THR A 4 0.58 4.98 -17.13
N ALA A 5 -0.44 4.21 -16.74
CA ALA A 5 -0.29 3.02 -15.89
C ALA A 5 0.62 1.92 -16.49
N ASP A 6 0.89 1.96 -17.80
CA ASP A 6 1.68 0.97 -18.53
C ASP A 6 3.11 1.45 -18.86
N GLN A 7 3.53 2.61 -18.36
CA GLN A 7 4.86 3.15 -18.67
C GLN A 7 5.95 2.41 -17.87
N LYS A 8 6.58 1.41 -18.50
CA LYS A 8 7.67 0.60 -17.91
C LYS A 8 9.06 1.20 -18.07
N ASP A 9 9.21 2.22 -18.90
CA ASP A 9 10.51 2.82 -19.18
C ASP A 9 10.52 4.29 -18.78
N LEU A 10 11.53 4.68 -18.00
CA LEU A 10 11.80 6.05 -17.63
C LEU A 10 13.05 6.54 -18.36
N ASN A 11 12.83 7.44 -19.32
CA ASN A 11 13.91 8.13 -20.01
C ASN A 11 14.36 9.33 -19.18
N VAL A 12 15.61 9.31 -18.73
CA VAL A 12 16.21 10.37 -17.92
C VAL A 12 17.26 11.10 -18.74
N ILE A 13 17.08 12.42 -18.87
CA ILE A 13 18.09 13.32 -19.43
C ILE A 13 18.63 14.16 -18.28
N MET A 14 19.88 13.90 -17.89
CA MET A 14 20.60 14.70 -16.91
C MET A 14 21.47 15.73 -17.63
N LEU A 15 21.18 17.00 -17.37
CA LEU A 15 21.97 18.14 -17.83
C LEU A 15 22.91 18.57 -16.71
N ASN A 16 24.20 18.30 -16.89
CA ASN A 16 25.23 18.63 -15.93
C ASN A 16 26.04 19.83 -16.43
N THR A 17 26.32 20.76 -15.52
CA THR A 17 27.27 21.84 -15.74
C THR A 17 28.47 21.59 -14.86
N VAL A 18 29.64 21.37 -15.46
CA VAL A 18 30.89 21.11 -14.74
C VAL A 18 31.80 22.31 -14.94
N GLN A 19 32.22 22.92 -13.83
CA GLN A 19 33.28 23.92 -13.84
C GLN A 19 34.62 23.17 -13.69
N THR A 20 35.48 23.29 -14.69
CA THR A 20 36.68 22.45 -14.84
C THR A 20 37.79 22.82 -13.86
N SER A 21 37.81 24.06 -13.34
CA SER A 21 38.69 24.51 -12.27
C SER A 21 38.21 25.79 -11.59
N VAL A 22 38.62 26.01 -10.33
CA VAL A 22 38.29 27.22 -9.57
C VAL A 22 38.99 28.42 -10.24
N GLY A 23 38.20 29.32 -10.83
CA GLY A 23 38.68 30.54 -11.48
C GLY A 23 38.82 30.47 -13.00
N SER A 24 38.41 29.38 -13.66
CA SER A 24 38.24 29.35 -15.12
C SER A 24 36.82 29.75 -15.55
N ASP A 25 36.72 30.56 -16.62
CA ASP A 25 35.45 30.86 -17.29
C ASP A 25 34.95 29.70 -18.18
N GLU A 26 35.72 28.62 -18.26
CA GLU A 26 35.38 27.45 -19.07
C GLU A 26 34.30 26.62 -18.37
N ILE A 27 33.10 26.65 -18.94
CA ILE A 27 31.94 25.91 -18.47
C ILE A 27 31.68 24.75 -19.44
N LEU A 28 31.91 23.52 -18.98
CA LEU A 28 31.54 22.33 -19.73
C LEU A 28 30.09 21.97 -19.45
N LYS A 29 29.27 21.98 -20.51
CA LYS A 29 27.92 21.42 -20.48
C LYS A 29 28.00 19.98 -20.95
N SER A 30 27.57 19.05 -20.10
CA SER A 30 27.50 17.63 -20.41
C SER A 30 26.04 17.18 -20.35
N THR A 31 25.60 16.42 -21.34
CA THR A 31 24.31 15.75 -21.32
C THR A 31 24.55 14.26 -21.18
N ASN A 32 23.97 13.66 -20.13
CA ASN A 32 23.91 12.21 -19.98
C ASN A 32 22.46 11.77 -20.19
N ALA A 33 22.26 10.78 -21.05
CA ALA A 33 20.96 10.15 -21.24
C ALA A 33 21.09 8.67 -20.88
N PHE A 34 20.18 8.18 -20.06
CA PHE A 34 20.06 6.76 -19.75
C PHE A 34 18.58 6.41 -19.58
N GLU A 35 18.29 5.15 -19.83
CA GLU A 35 16.96 4.57 -19.74
C GLU A 35 16.92 3.65 -18.51
N LEU A 36 15.92 3.86 -17.66
CA LEU A 36 15.61 2.95 -16.58
C LEU A 36 14.42 2.10 -17.00
N GLN A 37 14.68 0.82 -17.23
CA GLN A 37 13.66 -0.16 -17.55
C GLN A 37 13.16 -0.84 -16.27
N ASP A 38 11.85 -0.77 -16.04
CA ASP A 38 11.17 -1.52 -15.00
C ASP A 38 11.00 -2.98 -15.44
N LYS A 39 11.76 -3.87 -14.79
CA LYS A 39 11.67 -5.33 -14.95
C LYS A 39 10.92 -6.00 -13.81
N SER A 40 10.30 -5.23 -12.92
CA SER A 40 9.54 -5.80 -11.82
C SER A 40 8.32 -6.56 -12.35
N SER A 41 8.05 -7.71 -11.74
CA SER A 41 6.78 -8.39 -11.88
C SER A 41 5.90 -8.04 -10.69
N SER A 42 4.65 -7.66 -10.94
CA SER A 42 3.63 -7.57 -9.91
C SER A 42 2.37 -8.34 -10.30
N GLU A 43 1.70 -8.89 -9.29
CA GLU A 43 0.39 -9.51 -9.41
C GLU A 43 -0.56 -8.85 -8.41
N THR A 44 -1.67 -8.29 -8.90
CA THR A 44 -2.70 -7.71 -8.04
C THR A 44 -3.82 -8.72 -7.83
N VAL A 45 -4.09 -9.05 -6.57
CA VAL A 45 -5.13 -9.98 -6.16
C VAL A 45 -6.21 -9.26 -5.35
N LEU A 46 -7.47 -9.52 -5.67
CA LEU A 46 -8.63 -9.08 -4.89
C LEU A 46 -8.92 -10.11 -3.79
N TYR A 47 -9.09 -9.67 -2.55
CA TYR A 47 -9.62 -10.50 -1.46
C TYR A 47 -11.06 -10.10 -1.13
N THR A 48 -11.89 -11.09 -0.86
CA THR A 48 -13.30 -10.91 -0.47
C THR A 48 -13.62 -11.71 0.77
N ALA A 49 -14.54 -11.20 1.58
CA ALA A 49 -15.17 -11.95 2.66
C ALA A 49 -16.45 -12.62 2.13
N LYS A 50 -16.90 -13.68 2.80
CA LYS A 50 -18.21 -14.30 2.52
C LYS A 50 -19.39 -13.44 2.95
N GLU A 51 -19.17 -12.61 3.95
CA GLU A 51 -20.19 -11.77 4.60
C GLU A 51 -19.69 -10.32 4.62
N ASP A 52 -20.62 -9.38 4.78
CA ASP A 52 -20.28 -7.97 4.95
C ASP A 52 -19.37 -7.77 6.17
N MET A 53 -18.23 -7.13 5.96
CA MET A 53 -17.27 -6.82 7.02
C MET A 53 -17.66 -5.53 7.74
N LYS A 54 -18.70 -5.61 8.57
CA LYS A 54 -19.13 -4.53 9.47
C LYS A 54 -18.31 -4.57 10.76
N ILE A 55 -17.61 -3.49 11.06
CA ILE A 55 -16.68 -3.44 12.20
C ILE A 55 -17.44 -3.12 13.48
N LYS A 56 -17.50 -4.09 14.39
CA LYS A 56 -18.27 -3.98 15.64
C LYS A 56 -17.79 -2.79 16.47
N GLY A 57 -18.76 -2.01 16.98
CA GLY A 57 -18.48 -0.84 17.82
C GLY A 57 -18.10 0.43 17.06
N THR A 58 -18.11 0.37 15.72
CA THR A 58 -17.85 1.54 14.86
C THR A 58 -18.95 1.64 13.80
N SER A 59 -18.96 2.73 13.03
CA SER A 59 -19.80 2.84 11.82
C SER A 59 -19.10 2.27 10.58
N ALA A 60 -17.95 1.61 10.75
CA ALA A 60 -17.09 1.26 9.66
C ALA A 60 -17.50 -0.03 8.93
N VAL A 61 -17.34 -0.01 7.60
CA VAL A 61 -17.60 -1.17 6.73
C VAL A 61 -16.48 -1.29 5.71
N VAL A 62 -15.81 -2.45 5.66
CA VAL A 62 -14.80 -2.72 4.64
C VAL A 62 -15.48 -3.05 3.31
N THR A 63 -15.10 -2.35 2.25
CA THR A 63 -15.73 -2.40 0.93
C THR A 63 -14.88 -3.12 -0.11
N LYS A 64 -13.55 -3.06 0.00
CA LYS A 64 -12.63 -3.70 -0.96
C LYS A 64 -11.27 -3.95 -0.32
N ILE A 65 -10.65 -5.08 -0.66
CA ILE A 65 -9.28 -5.40 -0.24
C ILE A 65 -8.48 -5.83 -1.46
N THR A 66 -7.40 -5.11 -1.77
CA THR A 66 -6.48 -5.50 -2.84
C THR A 66 -5.08 -5.70 -2.30
N VAL A 67 -4.38 -6.71 -2.80
CA VAL A 67 -2.99 -6.98 -2.48
C VAL A 67 -2.20 -7.02 -3.77
N GLU A 68 -1.23 -6.12 -3.93
CA GLU A 68 -0.25 -6.16 -4.98
C GLU A 68 1.00 -6.87 -4.48
N ALA A 69 1.24 -8.08 -4.97
CA ALA A 69 2.44 -8.85 -4.69
C ALA A 69 3.54 -8.49 -5.68
N THR A 70 4.72 -8.14 -5.15
CA THR A 70 5.93 -7.88 -5.93
C THR A 70 7.07 -8.77 -5.43
N GLU A 71 8.21 -8.74 -6.13
CA GLU A 71 9.43 -9.42 -5.67
C GLU A 71 10.01 -8.82 -4.38
N VAL A 72 9.66 -7.57 -4.05
CA VAL A 72 10.21 -6.82 -2.90
C VAL A 72 9.28 -6.88 -1.69
N ASN A 73 8.01 -6.56 -1.90
CA ASN A 73 6.99 -6.47 -0.85
C ASN A 73 5.59 -6.84 -1.37
N ASN A 74 4.67 -7.05 -0.43
CA ASN A 74 3.24 -7.07 -0.67
C ASN A 74 2.61 -5.76 -0.20
N TYR A 75 1.95 -5.05 -1.12
CA TYR A 75 1.27 -3.79 -0.83
C TYR A 75 -0.23 -4.05 -0.71
N VAL A 76 -0.78 -3.86 0.48
CA VAL A 76 -2.19 -4.11 0.77
C VAL A 76 -2.93 -2.78 0.85
N LYS A 77 -4.09 -2.71 0.20
CA LYS A 77 -5.05 -1.61 0.31
C LYS A 77 -6.37 -2.14 0.87
N VAL A 78 -6.80 -1.58 1.99
CA VAL A 78 -8.10 -1.85 2.60
C VAL A 78 -8.96 -0.61 2.46
N TYR A 79 -9.98 -0.69 1.60
CA TYR A 79 -10.94 0.38 1.41
C TYR A 79 -12.12 0.18 2.35
N PHE A 80 -12.51 1.22 3.06
CA PHE A 80 -13.62 1.17 4.01
C PHE A 80 -14.35 2.51 4.07
N THR A 81 -15.61 2.47 4.51
CA THR A 81 -16.37 3.67 4.89
C THR A 81 -16.34 3.79 6.40
N ASN A 82 -16.25 5.00 6.95
CA ASN A 82 -16.50 5.30 8.37
C ASN A 82 -17.15 6.68 8.51
N PRO A 83 -18.47 6.82 8.29
CA PRO A 83 -19.14 8.12 8.24
C PRO A 83 -19.24 8.84 9.60
N ALA A 84 -18.94 8.14 10.70
CA ALA A 84 -18.95 8.69 12.05
C ALA A 84 -17.55 8.69 12.67
N GLU A 85 -16.50 8.73 11.83
CA GLU A 85 -15.13 8.77 12.31
C GLU A 85 -14.92 9.98 13.24
N THR A 86 -14.17 9.72 14.31
CA THR A 86 -13.61 10.75 15.18
C THR A 86 -12.09 10.67 15.12
N ASP A 87 -11.39 11.78 15.39
CA ASP A 87 -9.91 11.81 15.38
C ASP A 87 -9.27 10.73 16.28
N ASP A 88 -10.02 10.24 17.27
CA ASP A 88 -9.59 9.24 18.25
C ASP A 88 -9.95 7.78 17.88
N ASP A 89 -10.65 7.53 16.76
CA ASP A 89 -11.16 6.20 16.42
C ASP A 89 -10.05 5.16 16.24
N GLY A 90 -8.87 5.59 15.77
CA GLY A 90 -7.67 4.75 15.64
C GLY A 90 -7.87 3.48 14.82
N LEU A 91 -8.95 3.38 14.04
CA LEU A 91 -9.34 2.15 13.36
C LEU A 91 -8.29 1.76 12.33
N THR A 92 -7.69 0.60 12.54
CA THR A 92 -6.60 0.07 11.72
C THR A 92 -6.86 -1.41 11.45
N PHE A 93 -6.37 -1.88 10.32
CA PHE A 93 -6.45 -3.27 9.87
C PHE A 93 -5.06 -3.91 9.84
N ARG A 94 -5.00 -5.21 10.11
CA ARG A 94 -3.80 -6.04 9.95
C ARG A 94 -4.10 -7.43 9.42
N PHE A 95 -3.13 -8.04 8.75
CA PHE A 95 -3.28 -9.33 8.08
C PHE A 95 -2.56 -10.44 8.84
N LYS A 96 -3.21 -11.60 8.95
CA LYS A 96 -2.74 -12.77 9.71
C LYS A 96 -3.01 -14.03 8.91
N ASP A 97 -2.18 -15.06 9.04
CA ASP A 97 -2.41 -16.33 8.32
C ASP A 97 -3.62 -17.10 8.83
N ASN A 98 -3.95 -16.95 10.12
CA ASN A 98 -5.14 -17.49 10.77
C ASN A 98 -5.48 -16.64 12.00
N ARG A 99 -6.53 -17.00 12.74
CA ARG A 99 -7.05 -16.18 13.86
C ARG A 99 -6.06 -16.05 15.02
N ASP A 100 -5.23 -17.06 15.24
CA ASP A 100 -4.29 -17.16 16.37
C ASP A 100 -2.86 -16.80 15.98
N ALA A 101 -2.58 -16.63 14.69
CA ALA A 101 -1.27 -16.21 14.19
C ALA A 101 -0.93 -14.79 14.62
N GLU A 102 0.34 -14.41 14.54
CA GLU A 102 0.74 -13.01 14.60
C GLU A 102 0.41 -12.29 13.28
N GLU A 103 0.55 -10.96 13.31
CA GLU A 103 0.52 -10.15 12.10
C GLU A 103 1.62 -10.60 11.13
N TRP A 104 1.35 -10.50 9.83
CA TRP A 104 2.38 -10.65 8.81
C TRP A 104 3.53 -9.64 9.04
N ASN A 105 4.77 -10.06 8.83
CA ASN A 105 5.91 -9.17 8.99
C ASN A 105 5.89 -8.04 7.94
N GLY A 106 6.21 -6.81 8.34
CA GLY A 106 6.08 -5.67 7.44
C GLY A 106 6.65 -4.34 7.95
N GLY A 107 6.68 -3.37 7.04
CA GLY A 107 7.36 -2.08 7.19
C GLY A 107 6.46 -0.91 7.63
N GLY A 108 5.19 -1.17 7.92
CA GLY A 108 4.23 -0.16 8.41
C GLY A 108 3.10 0.15 7.43
N GLY A 109 2.33 1.18 7.76
CA GLY A 109 1.16 1.59 6.98
C GLY A 109 0.60 2.94 7.43
N TYR A 110 -0.36 3.44 6.68
CA TYR A 110 -1.06 4.69 6.97
C TYR A 110 -2.50 4.63 6.44
N VAL A 111 -3.37 5.48 6.98
CA VAL A 111 -4.74 5.66 6.50
C VAL A 111 -4.81 6.95 5.67
N GLU A 112 -5.40 6.86 4.49
CA GLU A 112 -5.68 7.97 3.60
C GLU A 112 -7.19 8.25 3.59
N GLU A 113 -7.58 9.49 3.84
CA GLU A 113 -8.97 9.95 3.63
C GLU A 113 -9.21 10.20 2.14
N LEU A 114 -10.23 9.56 1.59
CA LEU A 114 -10.65 9.68 0.18
C LEU A 114 -11.83 10.65 0.00
N GLY A 115 -12.36 11.21 1.08
CA GLY A 115 -13.54 12.07 1.12
C GLY A 115 -14.86 11.32 1.31
N ASP A 116 -15.91 12.04 1.73
CA ASP A 116 -17.26 11.52 1.99
C ASP A 116 -17.30 10.33 2.97
N GLY A 117 -16.45 10.35 3.99
CA GLY A 117 -16.34 9.26 4.98
C GLY A 117 -15.82 7.96 4.38
N LYS A 118 -15.02 8.03 3.30
CA LYS A 118 -14.33 6.89 2.68
C LYS A 118 -12.83 7.00 2.94
N TYR A 119 -12.22 5.84 3.14
CA TYR A 119 -10.82 5.73 3.55
C TYR A 119 -10.15 4.58 2.82
N CYS A 120 -8.84 4.68 2.69
CA CYS A 120 -7.98 3.61 2.24
C CYS A 120 -6.81 3.46 3.20
N GLN A 121 -6.73 2.32 3.89
CA GLN A 121 -5.52 1.98 4.60
C GLN A 121 -4.53 1.32 3.65
N HIS A 122 -3.31 1.86 3.60
CA HIS A 122 -2.18 1.31 2.90
C HIS A 122 -1.26 0.59 3.89
N LEU A 123 -0.90 -0.64 3.59
CA LEU A 123 -0.07 -1.52 4.42
C LEU A 123 1.04 -2.12 3.56
N THR A 124 2.23 -2.25 4.13
CA THR A 124 3.36 -2.90 3.46
C THR A 124 3.81 -4.10 4.29
N TYR A 125 3.78 -5.28 3.67
CA TYR A 125 4.29 -6.52 4.24
C TYR A 125 5.45 -7.05 3.41
N ASP A 126 6.31 -7.85 4.03
CA ASP A 126 7.42 -8.51 3.35
C ASP A 126 6.91 -9.34 2.17
N ALA A 127 7.74 -9.47 1.12
CA ALA A 127 7.45 -10.35 0.00
C ALA A 127 7.23 -11.79 0.50
N ARG A 128 6.08 -12.34 0.11
CA ARG A 128 5.69 -13.73 0.38
C ARG A 128 4.69 -14.20 -0.66
N LYS A 129 4.58 -15.52 -0.80
CA LYS A 129 3.47 -16.13 -1.53
C LYS A 129 2.16 -15.80 -0.80
N LEU A 130 1.24 -15.19 -1.54
CA LEU A 130 -0.08 -14.85 -1.01
C LEU A 130 -0.91 -16.12 -0.75
N PRO A 131 -1.50 -16.27 0.45
CA PRO A 131 -2.31 -17.44 0.77
C PRO A 131 -3.71 -17.33 0.15
N LYS A 132 -4.31 -18.45 -0.27
CA LYS A 132 -5.68 -18.44 -0.81
C LYS A 132 -6.73 -17.89 0.17
N LYS A 133 -6.43 -17.99 1.46
CA LYS A 133 -7.26 -17.52 2.57
C LYS A 133 -6.37 -16.95 3.66
N CYS A 134 -6.83 -15.91 4.33
CA CYS A 134 -6.19 -15.32 5.50
C CYS A 134 -7.23 -14.61 6.37
N ILE A 135 -6.77 -13.99 7.46
CA ILE A 135 -7.58 -13.18 8.36
C ILE A 135 -7.20 -11.71 8.19
N ILE A 136 -8.21 -10.86 8.08
CA ILE A 136 -8.08 -9.43 8.36
C ILE A 136 -8.63 -9.16 9.75
N GLU A 137 -7.84 -8.51 10.59
CA GLU A 137 -8.20 -8.10 11.95
C GLU A 137 -8.33 -6.58 12.02
N ALA A 138 -9.48 -6.12 12.47
CA ALA A 138 -9.75 -4.70 12.74
C ALA A 138 -9.49 -4.41 14.22
N PHE A 139 -8.70 -3.38 14.51
CA PHE A 139 -8.30 -3.02 15.86
C PHE A 139 -8.06 -1.51 16.00
N ASN A 140 -8.03 -1.01 17.22
CA ASN A 140 -7.63 0.36 17.53
C ASN A 140 -6.11 0.45 17.66
N CYS A 141 -5.44 1.28 16.86
CA CYS A 141 -3.98 1.39 16.89
C CYS A 141 -3.43 2.11 18.12
N TRP A 142 -4.26 2.87 18.84
CA TRP A 142 -3.91 3.56 20.08
C TRP A 142 -4.08 2.64 21.30
N GLU A 143 -5.28 2.09 21.47
CA GLU A 143 -5.67 1.28 22.65
C GLU A 143 -5.39 -0.21 22.50
N LYS A 144 -5.10 -0.68 21.27
CA LYS A 144 -4.88 -2.08 20.90
C LYS A 144 -6.10 -3.01 21.12
N ASN A 145 -7.28 -2.43 21.27
CA ASN A 145 -8.55 -3.15 21.35
C ASN A 145 -8.92 -3.77 19.99
N ILE A 146 -9.29 -5.06 19.97
CA ILE A 146 -9.70 -5.77 18.75
C ILE A 146 -11.22 -5.62 18.56
N TYR A 147 -11.62 -5.07 17.41
CA TYR A 147 -13.03 -4.91 17.03
C TYR A 147 -13.59 -6.17 16.36
N GLY A 148 -12.76 -6.93 15.65
CA GLY A 148 -13.17 -8.17 15.01
C GLY A 148 -12.12 -8.78 14.09
N GLN A 149 -12.36 -10.03 13.71
CA GLN A 149 -11.53 -10.80 12.78
C GLN A 149 -12.39 -11.49 11.74
N PHE A 150 -12.05 -11.30 10.46
CA PHE A 150 -12.82 -11.78 9.32
C PHE A 150 -11.96 -12.71 8.45
N GLU A 151 -12.52 -13.86 8.06
CA GLU A 151 -11.89 -14.71 7.04
C GLU A 151 -12.13 -14.10 5.66
N ILE A 152 -11.05 -13.88 4.93
CA ILE A 152 -11.05 -13.39 3.56
C ILE A 152 -10.34 -14.40 2.66
N SER A 153 -10.75 -14.45 1.40
CA SER A 153 -10.19 -15.34 0.40
C SER A 153 -9.97 -14.61 -0.91
N MET A 154 -8.98 -15.05 -1.69
CA MET A 154 -8.78 -14.55 -3.05
C MET A 154 -10.08 -14.71 -3.86
N ALA A 155 -10.50 -13.63 -4.52
CA ALA A 155 -11.60 -13.68 -5.47
C ALA A 155 -11.25 -14.65 -6.61
N LYS A 156 -12.26 -15.36 -7.11
CA LYS A 156 -12.12 -16.26 -8.26
C LYS A 156 -12.16 -15.49 -9.56
#